data_AF-A0A382PEE1-F1
#
_entry.id   AF-A0A382PEE1-F1
#
_cell.length_a   1.000
_cell.length_b   1.000
_cell.length_c   1.000
_cell.angle_alpha   90.00
_cell.angle_beta   90.00
_cell.angle_gamma   90.00
#
_symmetry.space_group_name_H-M   'P 1'
#
loop_
_entity.id
_entity.type
_entity.pdbx_description
1 polymer ?
#
loop_
_entity_poly.entity_id
_entity_poly.type
_entity_poly.pdbx_seq_one_letter_code
_entity_poly.pdbx_strand_id
1 'polypeptide(L)'
;MAWIDKLVGRSPIGPMQKHMQMAILCAREVIPLLEAMSAADDEAIRNRRAEIDRLEHEADQLKHEIRSHMPRRFMMAMDRRTMLEILDYQDSIADVTQDIAELADQRSMHLPDTLREPVLSLAHRVLAACEQGQRIVDELDELVETGFGEGEVARGDEMITELGR
;
A
#
# COMPACT_ATOMS: atom_id res chain seq x y z
N MET A 1 -8.24 -18.29 31.13
CA MET A 1 -8.33 -18.13 29.67
C MET A 1 -7.53 -16.94 29.13
N ALA A 2 -7.43 -15.79 29.82
CA ALA A 2 -6.78 -14.57 29.31
C ALA A 2 -5.22 -14.52 29.22
N TRP A 3 -4.50 -15.61 29.50
CA TRP A 3 -3.02 -15.63 29.45
C TRP A 3 -2.46 -16.26 28.17
N ILE A 4 -3.27 -17.04 27.44
CA ILE A 4 -2.87 -17.66 26.17
C ILE A 4 -2.80 -16.61 25.05
N ASP A 5 -3.70 -15.62 25.03
CA ASP A 5 -3.66 -14.48 24.08
C ASP A 5 -2.43 -13.57 24.25
N LYS A 6 -1.78 -13.61 25.41
CA LYS A 6 -0.49 -12.93 25.63
C LYS A 6 0.70 -13.81 25.27
N LEU A 7 0.49 -15.12 25.22
CA LEU A 7 1.51 -16.10 24.88
C LEU A 7 1.56 -16.31 23.36
N VAL A 8 0.42 -16.32 22.66
CA VAL A 8 0.36 -16.27 21.20
C VAL A 8 0.66 -14.83 20.79
N GLY A 9 1.84 -14.61 20.18
CA GLY A 9 2.20 -13.28 19.68
C GLY A 9 1.10 -12.75 18.75
N ARG A 10 0.74 -11.46 18.89
CA ARG A 10 -0.21 -10.83 17.97
C ARG A 10 0.26 -11.04 16.53
N SER A 11 -0.61 -11.55 15.67
CA SER A 11 -0.31 -11.73 14.24
C SER A 11 0.18 -10.41 13.65
N PRO A 12 1.29 -10.40 12.88
CA PRO A 12 1.78 -9.20 12.21
C PRO A 12 0.89 -8.78 11.03
N ILE A 13 -0.07 -9.64 10.63
CA ILE A 13 -0.89 -9.45 9.44
C ILE A 13 -1.82 -8.25 9.60
N GLY A 14 -2.57 -8.16 10.70
CA GLY A 14 -3.44 -7.01 10.97
C GLY A 14 -2.73 -5.65 10.91
N PRO A 15 -1.56 -5.48 11.56
CA PRO A 15 -0.73 -4.30 11.37
C PRO A 15 -0.29 -4.05 9.92
N MET A 16 0.10 -5.09 9.17
CA MET A 16 0.47 -4.94 7.76
C MET A 16 -0.71 -4.59 6.85
N GLN A 17 -1.91 -5.11 7.11
CA GLN A 17 -3.14 -4.71 6.40
C GLN A 17 -3.42 -3.21 6.60
N LYS A 18 -3.26 -2.70 7.83
CA LYS A 18 -3.40 -1.27 8.12
C LYS A 18 -2.38 -0.42 7.40
N HIS A 19 -1.12 -0.88 7.37
CA HIS A 19 -0.06 -0.20 6.63
C HIS A 19 -0.37 -0.17 5.12
N MET A 20 -0.75 -1.31 4.53
CA MET A 20 -1.15 -1.39 3.12
C MET A 20 -2.34 -0.47 2.83
N GLN A 21 -3.35 -0.42 3.71
CA GLN A 21 -4.48 0.49 3.56
C GLN A 21 -4.02 1.95 3.50
N MET A 22 -3.09 2.37 4.37
CA MET A 22 -2.53 3.73 4.32
C MET A 22 -1.75 3.98 3.04
N ALA A 23 -0.94 3.04 2.59
CA ALA A 23 -0.21 3.15 1.32
C ALA A 23 -1.15 3.30 0.12
N ILE A 24 -2.27 2.57 0.08
CA ILE A 24 -3.29 2.72 -0.96
C ILE A 24 -4.04 4.05 -0.86
N LEU A 25 -4.35 4.53 0.35
CA LEU A 25 -4.92 5.86 0.52
C LEU A 25 -3.99 6.95 -0.03
N CYS A 26 -2.69 6.83 0.23
CA CYS A 26 -1.68 7.70 -0.37
C CYS A 26 -1.72 7.62 -1.91
N ALA A 27 -1.62 6.42 -2.48
CA ALA A 27 -1.63 6.20 -3.93
C ALA A 27 -2.88 6.75 -4.65
N ARG A 28 -4.04 6.75 -3.99
CA ARG A 28 -5.28 7.32 -4.56
C ARG A 28 -5.18 8.82 -4.84
N GLU A 29 -4.35 9.55 -4.10
CA GLU A 29 -4.15 10.99 -4.29
C GLU A 29 -3.39 11.33 -5.60
N VAL A 30 -2.78 10.34 -6.26
CA VAL A 30 -2.17 10.53 -7.60
C VAL A 30 -3.20 11.02 -8.62
N ILE A 31 -4.45 10.54 -8.55
CA ILE A 31 -5.48 10.94 -9.52
C ILE A 31 -5.84 12.43 -9.36
N PRO A 32 -6.24 12.93 -8.17
CA PRO A 32 -6.42 14.35 -7.93
C PRO A 32 -5.19 15.22 -8.25
N LEU A 33 -3.98 14.72 -7.99
CA LEU A 33 -2.75 15.41 -8.35
C LEU A 33 -2.64 15.61 -9.87
N LEU A 34 -2.85 14.54 -10.66
CA LEU A 34 -2.80 14.61 -12.12
C LEU A 34 -3.91 15.51 -12.70
N GLU A 35 -5.08 15.54 -12.07
CA GLU A 35 -6.17 16.47 -12.43
C GLU A 35 -5.76 17.92 -12.18
N ALA A 36 -5.13 18.23 -11.04
CA ALA A 36 -4.59 19.55 -10.75
C ALA A 36 -3.48 19.96 -11.74
N MET A 37 -2.56 19.03 -12.07
CA MET A 37 -1.54 19.23 -13.11
C MET A 37 -2.15 19.51 -14.49
N SER A 38 -3.27 18.86 -14.83
CA SER A 38 -3.99 19.08 -16.08
C SER A 38 -4.70 20.43 -16.13
N ALA A 39 -5.15 20.93 -14.98
CA ALA A 39 -5.78 22.25 -14.85
C ALA A 39 -4.75 23.40 -14.75
N ALA A 40 -3.46 23.07 -14.68
CA ALA A 40 -2.37 24.00 -14.38
C ALA A 40 -2.60 24.81 -13.08
N ASP A 41 -3.20 24.17 -12.07
CA ASP A 41 -3.51 24.78 -10.79
C ASP A 41 -2.40 24.48 -9.77
N ASP A 42 -1.42 25.36 -9.69
CA ASP A 42 -0.26 25.22 -8.81
C ASP A 42 -0.64 25.19 -7.31
N GLU A 43 -1.74 25.85 -6.92
CA GLU A 43 -2.21 25.81 -5.53
C GLU A 43 -2.82 24.45 -5.21
N ALA A 44 -3.64 23.91 -6.12
CA ALA A 44 -4.17 22.56 -5.98
C ALA A 44 -3.05 21.51 -5.96
N ILE A 45 -2.01 21.64 -6.81
CA ILE A 45 -0.83 20.75 -6.80
C ILE A 45 -0.15 20.77 -5.42
N ARG A 46 0.13 21.95 -4.87
CA ARG A 46 0.74 22.09 -3.53
C ARG A 46 -0.13 21.48 -2.43
N ASN A 47 -1.45 21.67 -2.52
CA ASN A 47 -2.39 21.11 -1.55
C ASN A 47 -2.45 19.58 -1.63
N ARG A 48 -2.39 19.00 -2.84
CA ARG A 48 -2.33 17.54 -3.03
C ARG A 48 -1.00 16.97 -2.53
N ARG A 49 0.12 17.62 -2.82
CA ARG A 49 1.43 17.25 -2.26
C ARG A 49 1.40 17.20 -0.73
N ALA A 50 0.90 18.26 -0.09
CA ALA A 50 0.85 18.30 1.38
C ALA A 50 0.01 17.16 1.99
N GLU A 51 -1.07 16.75 1.31
CA GLU A 51 -1.88 15.61 1.75
C GLU A 51 -1.16 14.28 1.52
N ILE A 52 -0.46 14.12 0.39
CA ILE A 52 0.38 12.95 0.11
C ILE A 52 1.50 12.81 1.14
N ASP A 53 2.23 13.90 1.45
CA ASP A 53 3.28 13.92 2.47
C ASP A 53 2.73 13.52 3.86
N ARG A 54 1.49 13.93 4.18
CA ARG A 54 0.83 13.52 5.43
C ARG A 54 0.53 12.02 5.46
N LEU A 55 -0.02 11.48 4.37
CA LEU A 55 -0.40 10.07 4.26
C LEU A 55 0.83 9.14 4.23
N GLU A 56 1.89 9.52 3.52
CA GLU A 56 3.17 8.81 3.55
C GLU A 56 3.74 8.80 4.97
N HIS A 57 3.74 9.94 5.66
CA HIS A 57 4.29 10.00 7.01
C HIS A 57 3.52 9.09 7.98
N GLU A 58 2.20 8.99 7.84
CA GLU A 58 1.37 8.04 8.60
C GLU A 58 1.69 6.58 8.24
N ALA A 59 1.99 6.28 6.98
CA ALA A 59 2.43 4.95 6.56
C ALA A 59 3.81 4.59 7.14
N ASP A 60 4.81 5.48 7.07
CA ASP A 60 6.15 5.20 7.61
C ASP A 60 6.13 5.02 9.13
N GLN A 61 5.29 5.78 9.85
CA GLN A 61 5.04 5.55 11.28
C GLN A 61 4.54 4.12 11.55
N LEU A 62 3.55 3.64 10.80
CA LEU A 62 3.03 2.27 10.93
C LEU A 62 4.13 1.24 10.61
N LYS A 63 4.91 1.45 9.55
CA LYS A 63 6.05 0.60 9.21
C LYS A 63 7.07 0.52 10.34
N HIS A 64 7.42 1.65 10.95
CA HIS A 64 8.33 1.70 12.10
C HIS A 64 7.79 0.93 13.30
N GLU A 65 6.49 1.06 13.59
CA GLU A 65 5.82 0.29 14.64
C GLU A 65 5.85 -1.21 14.35
N ILE A 66 5.54 -1.63 13.12
CA ILE A 66 5.56 -3.03 12.69
C ILE A 66 6.96 -3.61 12.84
N ARG A 67 8.00 -2.93 12.32
CA ARG A 67 9.40 -3.38 12.40
C ARG A 67 9.87 -3.56 13.85
N SER A 68 9.46 -2.65 14.73
CA SER A 68 9.82 -2.64 16.15
C SER A 68 9.18 -3.79 16.93
N HIS A 69 7.96 -4.18 16.57
CA HIS A 69 7.19 -5.22 17.28
C HIS A 69 7.20 -6.58 16.59
N MET A 70 7.84 -6.71 15.42
CA MET A 70 7.83 -7.97 14.66
C MET A 70 8.59 -9.10 15.39
N PRO A 71 7.93 -10.23 15.73
CA PRO A 71 8.54 -11.32 16.50
C PRO A 71 9.69 -12.01 15.76
N ARG A 72 10.70 -12.50 16.50
CA ARG A 72 11.95 -13.03 15.90
C ARG A 72 11.93 -14.50 15.46
N ARG A 73 11.06 -15.39 15.97
CA ARG A 73 10.87 -16.78 15.46
C ARG A 73 9.92 -17.69 16.24
N PHE A 74 9.66 -17.46 17.53
CA PHE A 74 9.16 -18.56 18.38
C PHE A 74 7.71 -19.02 18.11
N MET A 75 6.87 -18.29 17.38
CA MET A 75 5.46 -18.63 17.14
C MET A 75 4.85 -18.00 15.86
N MET A 76 5.61 -17.90 14.77
CA MET A 76 5.09 -17.36 13.50
C MET A 76 5.00 -18.47 12.44
N ALA A 77 3.86 -18.55 11.75
CA ALA A 77 3.68 -19.45 10.61
C ALA A 77 4.55 -19.06 9.40
N MET A 78 5.08 -17.83 9.40
CA MET A 78 5.88 -17.26 8.31
C MET A 78 7.24 -16.73 8.82
N ASP A 79 8.21 -16.69 7.92
CA ASP A 79 9.55 -16.18 8.18
C ASP A 79 9.55 -14.64 8.34
N ARG A 80 10.18 -14.13 9.41
CA ARG A 80 10.25 -12.70 9.71
C ARG A 80 10.84 -11.88 8.57
N ARG A 81 11.90 -12.38 7.91
CA ARG A 81 12.55 -11.64 6.83
C ARG A 81 11.59 -11.50 5.65
N THR A 82 10.84 -12.55 5.32
CA THR A 82 9.80 -12.49 4.28
C THR A 82 8.72 -11.44 4.62
N MET A 83 8.27 -11.38 5.87
CA MET A 83 7.27 -10.38 6.30
C MET A 83 7.81 -8.94 6.18
N LEU A 84 9.08 -8.73 6.55
CA LEU A 84 9.70 -7.42 6.39
C LEU A 84 9.91 -7.04 4.92
N GLU A 85 10.22 -8.00 4.07
CA GLU A 85 10.34 -7.76 2.64
C GLU A 85 8.99 -7.35 2.02
N ILE A 86 7.90 -8.03 2.40
CA ILE A 86 6.54 -7.63 1.99
C ILE A 86 6.22 -6.21 2.49
N LEU A 87 6.56 -5.90 3.74
CA LEU A 87 6.36 -4.56 4.31
C LEU A 87 7.12 -3.49 3.52
N ASP A 88 8.38 -3.75 3.16
CA ASP A 88 9.19 -2.84 2.36
C ASP A 88 8.60 -2.66 0.93
N TYR A 89 7.99 -3.70 0.34
CA TYR A 89 7.26 -3.55 -0.94
C TYR A 89 5.97 -2.72 -0.80
N GLN A 90 5.20 -2.90 0.27
CA GLN A 90 4.00 -2.09 0.51
C GLN A 90 4.35 -0.60 0.68
N ASP A 91 5.43 -0.33 1.40
CA ASP A 91 5.92 1.00 1.73
C ASP A 91 6.32 1.78 0.47
N SER A 92 6.97 1.08 -0.47
CA SER A 92 7.36 1.67 -1.76
C SER A 92 6.20 2.27 -2.56
N ILE A 93 4.96 1.87 -2.32
CA ILE A 93 3.77 2.47 -2.95
C ILE A 93 3.57 3.92 -2.46
N ALA A 94 3.70 4.15 -1.15
CA ALA A 94 3.58 5.49 -0.56
C ALA A 94 4.78 6.36 -0.96
N ASP A 95 6.00 5.82 -0.86
CA ASP A 95 7.24 6.51 -1.24
C ASP A 95 7.18 7.00 -2.70
N VAL A 96 6.83 6.12 -3.64
CA VAL A 96 6.73 6.49 -5.06
C VAL A 96 5.64 7.53 -5.29
N THR A 97 4.54 7.47 -4.54
CA THR A 97 3.48 8.47 -4.63
C THR A 97 3.96 9.84 -4.16
N GLN A 98 4.69 9.89 -3.05
CA GLN A 98 5.34 11.11 -2.56
C GLN A 98 6.34 11.65 -3.59
N ASP A 99 7.22 10.81 -4.12
CA ASP A 99 8.21 11.20 -5.13
C ASP A 99 7.55 11.85 -6.36
N ILE A 100 6.42 11.30 -6.82
CA ILE A 100 5.65 11.87 -7.94
C ILE A 100 5.14 13.27 -7.58
N ALA A 101 4.56 13.44 -6.39
CA ALA A 101 4.00 14.71 -5.94
C ALA A 101 5.06 15.78 -5.71
N GLU A 102 6.18 15.40 -5.09
CA GLU A 102 7.33 16.26 -4.89
C GLU A 102 7.92 16.72 -6.21
N LEU A 103 8.11 15.80 -7.16
CA LEU A 103 8.63 16.13 -8.48
C LEU A 103 7.70 17.09 -9.22
N ALA A 104 6.39 16.85 -9.16
CA ALA A 104 5.39 17.69 -9.81
C ALA A 104 5.41 19.12 -9.27
N ASP A 105 5.40 19.29 -7.95
CA ASP A 105 5.40 20.61 -7.31
C ASP A 105 6.74 21.34 -7.48
N GLN A 106 7.86 20.70 -7.14
CA GLN A 106 9.18 21.32 -7.15
C GLN A 106 9.62 21.81 -8.54
N ARG A 107 9.11 21.17 -9.59
CA ARG A 107 9.40 21.55 -10.98
C ARG A 107 8.26 22.31 -11.66
N SER A 108 7.18 22.60 -10.94
CA SER A 108 5.98 23.25 -11.48
C SER A 108 5.50 22.53 -12.75
N MET A 109 5.38 21.20 -12.65
CA MET A 109 4.99 20.37 -13.79
C MET A 109 3.48 20.47 -14.01
N HIS A 110 3.12 20.73 -15.26
CA HIS A 110 1.75 20.63 -15.75
C HIS A 110 1.65 19.52 -16.78
N LEU A 111 0.46 18.93 -16.91
CA LEU A 111 0.22 17.85 -17.85
C LEU A 111 -0.28 18.44 -19.18
N PRO A 112 0.46 18.30 -20.30
CA PRO A 112 -0.02 18.76 -21.59
C PRO A 112 -1.32 18.04 -22.00
N ASP A 113 -2.24 18.74 -22.67
CA ASP A 113 -3.54 18.18 -23.09
C ASP A 113 -3.42 16.86 -23.85
N THR A 114 -2.38 16.71 -24.67
CA THR A 114 -2.12 15.49 -25.46
C THR A 114 -1.71 14.28 -24.61
N LEU A 115 -1.19 14.50 -23.41
CA LEU A 115 -0.75 13.47 -22.47
C LEU A 115 -1.75 13.23 -21.34
N ARG A 116 -2.76 14.09 -21.18
CA ARG A 116 -3.76 13.99 -20.12
C ARG A 116 -4.42 12.61 -20.05
N GLU A 117 -5.07 12.20 -21.14
CA GLU A 117 -5.82 10.95 -21.17
C GLU A 117 -4.91 9.71 -21.03
N PRO A 118 -3.78 9.59 -21.76
CA PRO A 118 -2.87 8.47 -21.58
C PRO A 118 -2.33 8.32 -20.15
N VAL A 119 -1.95 9.42 -19.51
CA VAL A 119 -1.36 9.38 -18.16
C VAL A 119 -2.42 9.06 -17.11
N LEU A 120 -3.62 9.65 -17.19
CA LEU A 120 -4.72 9.29 -16.29
C LEU A 120 -5.14 7.82 -16.45
N SER A 121 -5.22 7.33 -17.69
CA SER A 121 -5.54 5.92 -17.96
C SER A 121 -4.50 4.97 -17.35
N LEU A 122 -3.21 5.31 -17.47
CA LEU A 122 -2.12 4.58 -16.84
C LEU A 122 -2.24 4.62 -15.31
N ALA A 123 -2.43 5.81 -14.72
CA ALA A 123 -2.54 5.97 -13.28
C ALA A 123 -3.70 5.16 -12.69
N HIS A 124 -4.86 5.15 -13.34
CA HIS A 124 -5.99 4.31 -12.92
C HIS A 124 -5.68 2.81 -12.97
N ARG A 125 -4.96 2.34 -14.00
CA ARG A 125 -4.55 0.93 -14.10
C ARG A 125 -3.55 0.55 -13.01
N VAL A 126 -2.57 1.42 -12.74
CA VAL A 126 -1.59 1.21 -11.66
C VAL A 126 -2.30 1.19 -10.30
N LEU A 127 -3.20 2.14 -10.06
CA LEU A 127 -3.98 2.18 -8.82
C LEU A 127 -4.83 0.91 -8.64
N ALA A 128 -5.50 0.42 -9.70
CA ALA A 128 -6.26 -0.82 -9.65
C ALA A 128 -5.37 -2.03 -9.29
N ALA A 129 -4.12 -2.08 -9.78
CA ALA A 129 -3.16 -3.11 -9.40
C ALA A 129 -2.75 -2.99 -7.93
N CYS A 130 -2.51 -1.79 -7.43
CA CYS A 130 -2.22 -1.54 -6.01
C CYS A 130 -3.41 -1.99 -5.12
N GLU A 131 -4.64 -1.63 -5.48
CA GLU A 131 -5.87 -2.06 -4.79
C GLU A 131 -6.06 -3.58 -4.84
N GLN A 132 -5.68 -4.23 -5.93
CA GLN A 132 -5.67 -5.70 -6.00
C GLN A 132 -4.63 -6.30 -5.05
N GLY A 133 -3.44 -5.70 -4.97
CA GLY A 133 -2.42 -6.06 -3.98
C GLY A 133 -2.96 -5.95 -2.54
N GLN A 134 -3.74 -4.91 -2.24
CA GLN A 134 -4.38 -4.76 -0.93
C GLN A 134 -5.35 -5.90 -0.66
N ARG A 135 -6.22 -6.25 -1.63
CA ARG A 135 -7.14 -7.40 -1.48
C ARG A 135 -6.37 -8.68 -1.12
N ILE A 136 -5.24 -8.94 -1.78
CA ILE A 136 -4.40 -10.11 -1.48
C ILE A 136 -3.83 -10.05 -0.06
N VAL A 137 -3.37 -8.88 0.40
CA VAL A 137 -2.86 -8.70 1.77
C VAL A 137 -3.97 -8.88 2.81
N ASP A 138 -5.19 -8.46 2.50
CA ASP A 138 -6.34 -8.61 3.38
C ASP A 138 -6.74 -10.10 3.56
N GLU A 139 -6.60 -10.93 2.51
CA GLU A 139 -6.89 -12.38 2.56
C GLU A 139 -5.84 -13.19 3.37
N LEU A 140 -4.64 -12.64 3.62
CA LEU A 140 -3.56 -13.37 4.31
C LEU A 140 -3.96 -13.87 5.70
N ASP A 141 -4.85 -13.16 6.41
CA ASP A 141 -5.31 -13.58 7.73
C ASP A 141 -6.20 -14.83 7.62
N GLU A 142 -7.13 -14.87 6.66
CA GLU A 142 -7.99 -16.04 6.40
C GLU A 142 -7.16 -17.27 6.03
N LEU A 143 -6.12 -17.11 5.20
CA LEU A 143 -5.19 -18.19 4.84
C LEU A 143 -4.45 -18.76 6.06
N VAL A 144 -4.02 -17.89 6.97
CA VAL A 144 -3.29 -18.31 8.17
C VAL A 144 -4.23 -18.93 9.21
N GLU A 145 -5.43 -18.38 9.40
CA GLU A 145 -6.44 -18.92 10.32
C GLU A 145 -6.95 -20.30 9.91
N THR A 146 -7.10 -20.54 8.60
CA THR A 146 -7.52 -21.84 8.06
C THR A 146 -6.39 -22.86 7.95
N GLY A 147 -5.14 -22.45 8.21
CA GLY A 147 -3.97 -23.31 8.08
C GLY A 147 -3.68 -23.70 6.63
N PHE A 148 -3.96 -22.80 5.68
CA PHE A 148 -3.78 -22.99 4.24
C PHE A 148 -4.67 -24.11 3.66
N GLY A 149 -5.98 -24.04 3.93
CA GLY A 149 -6.97 -24.92 3.30
C GLY A 149 -6.96 -24.82 1.77
N GLU A 150 -7.26 -25.92 1.08
CA GLU A 150 -7.19 -25.98 -0.39
C GLU A 150 -8.07 -24.92 -1.09
N GLY A 151 -9.23 -24.58 -0.50
CA GLY A 151 -10.16 -23.61 -1.09
C GLY A 151 -9.65 -22.17 -1.00
N GLU A 152 -9.06 -21.82 0.14
CA GLU A 152 -8.51 -20.51 0.46
C GLU A 152 -7.22 -20.27 -0.33
N VAL A 153 -6.38 -21.31 -0.47
CA VAL A 153 -5.21 -21.27 -1.36
C VAL A 153 -5.64 -21.05 -2.81
N ALA A 154 -6.65 -21.78 -3.30
CA ALA A 154 -7.16 -21.60 -4.66
C ALA A 154 -7.70 -20.19 -4.91
N ARG A 155 -8.36 -19.60 -3.91
CA ARG A 155 -8.83 -18.21 -3.98
C ARG A 155 -7.67 -17.21 -4.07
N GLY A 156 -6.63 -17.39 -3.23
CA GLY A 156 -5.42 -16.57 -3.29
C GLY A 156 -4.74 -16.63 -4.66
N ASP A 157 -4.63 -17.83 -5.25
CA ASP A 157 -4.06 -18.03 -6.58
C ASP A 157 -4.88 -17.31 -7.68
N GLU A 158 -6.21 -17.31 -7.56
CA GLU A 158 -7.09 -16.56 -8.46
C GLU A 158 -6.85 -15.05 -8.37
N MET A 159 -6.69 -14.52 -7.15
CA MET A 159 -6.40 -13.10 -6.93
C MET A 159 -5.03 -12.70 -7.49
N ILE A 160 -4.01 -13.54 -7.33
CA ILE A 160 -2.68 -13.32 -7.94
C ILE A 160 -2.78 -13.34 -9.47
N THR A 161 -3.58 -14.25 -10.02
CA THR A 161 -3.81 -14.32 -11.47
C THR A 161 -4.51 -13.07 -12.01
N GLU A 162 -5.48 -12.53 -11.27
CA GLU A 162 -6.17 -11.27 -11.59
C GLU A 162 -5.19 -10.09 -11.57
N LEU A 163 -4.27 -10.02 -10.60
CA LEU A 163 -3.25 -8.97 -10.51
C LEU A 163 -2.31 -8.92 -11.74
N GLY A 164 -2.00 -10.07 -12.32
CA GLY A 164 -1.10 -10.18 -13.47
C GLY A 164 -1.71 -9.84 -14.84
N ARG A 165 -2.97 -9.39 -14.89
CA ARG A 165 -3.70 -9.06 -16.13
C ARG A 165 -3.72 -7.56 -16.42
#